data_AF-G5JDL6-F1
#
_entry.id   AF-G5JDL6-F1
#
_cell.length_a   1.000
_cell.length_b   1.000
_cell.length_c   1.000
_cell.angle_alpha   90.00
_cell.angle_beta   90.00
_cell.angle_gamma   90.00
#
_symmetry.space_group_name_H-M   'P 1'
#
loop_
_entity.id
_entity.type
_entity.pdbx_description
1 polymer ?
#
loop_
_entity_poly.entity_id
_entity_poly.type
_entity_poly.pdbx_seq_one_letter_code
_entity_poly.pdbx_strand_id
1 'polypeptide(L)'
;MPRRKSVTHFVAVNDLEKLPEEQEGLLIEVPHKGGDNPSNREKALEIVLTMWEQGEIDPDLFPNGLTSENIFFVPPDSPRLEKLDRTGESLPIPPIVKGAQEIVHLTKLQLEVQEVAEVAAPYVPVIEAVLSGNRPLNNSEREIARDKKYAKVITKLGEIVASVSDYRENCTGNARLILNAIAWQSQQGVDSNSDTPTGVVDESDSVI
;
A
#
# COMPACT_ATOMS: atom_id res chain seq x y z
N MET A 1 -2.64 16.68 -0.65
CA MET A 1 -3.27 15.39 -0.32
C MET A 1 -4.15 14.95 -1.48
N PRO A 2 -3.90 13.80 -2.13
CA PRO A 2 -4.89 13.17 -2.98
C PRO A 2 -6.08 12.75 -2.11
N ARG A 3 -7.31 13.07 -2.54
CA ARG A 3 -8.51 12.54 -1.88
C ARG A 3 -8.55 11.03 -2.16
N ARG A 4 -8.59 10.17 -1.12
CA ARG A 4 -9.01 8.77 -1.32
C ARG A 4 -10.37 8.81 -2.02
N LYS A 5 -10.47 8.16 -3.19
CA LYS A 5 -11.77 7.94 -3.83
C LYS A 5 -12.58 7.09 -2.84
N SER A 6 -13.79 7.51 -2.51
CA SER A 6 -14.72 6.62 -1.82
C SER A 6 -15.20 5.58 -2.84
N VAL A 7 -15.25 4.33 -2.40
CA VAL A 7 -15.75 3.20 -3.17
C VAL A 7 -17.07 2.75 -2.54
N THR A 8 -18.00 2.33 -3.37
CA THR A 8 -19.31 1.82 -2.97
C THR A 8 -19.48 0.44 -3.59
N HIS A 9 -19.75 -0.55 -2.76
CA HIS A 9 -19.76 -1.96 -3.18
C HIS A 9 -21.16 -2.42 -3.57
N PHE A 10 -21.26 -3.14 -4.67
CA PHE A 10 -22.47 -3.82 -5.13
C PHE A 10 -22.13 -5.27 -5.53
N VAL A 11 -23.13 -6.15 -5.55
CA VAL A 11 -23.02 -7.50 -6.13
C VAL A 11 -24.03 -7.64 -7.26
N ALA A 12 -23.58 -8.11 -8.42
CA ALA A 12 -24.47 -8.65 -9.45
C ALA A 12 -24.69 -10.15 -9.16
N VAL A 13 -25.90 -10.52 -8.73
CA VAL A 13 -26.27 -11.92 -8.47
C VAL A 13 -26.55 -12.64 -9.81
N ASN A 14 -25.97 -13.84 -9.97
CA ASN A 14 -26.00 -14.57 -11.23
C ASN A 14 -27.40 -15.03 -11.65
N ASP A 15 -28.13 -15.61 -10.71
CA ASP A 15 -29.42 -16.22 -10.97
C ASP A 15 -30.37 -16.02 -9.78
N LEU A 16 -31.41 -15.21 -9.98
CA LEU A 16 -32.38 -14.86 -8.94
C LEU A 16 -33.39 -15.99 -8.65
N GLU A 17 -33.45 -17.03 -9.50
CA GLU A 17 -34.35 -18.17 -9.30
C GLU A 17 -33.77 -19.24 -8.35
N LYS A 18 -32.45 -19.22 -8.12
CA LYS A 18 -31.78 -20.06 -7.11
C LYS A 18 -32.12 -19.64 -5.68
N LEU A 19 -31.99 -20.57 -4.73
CA LEU A 19 -32.09 -20.26 -3.31
C LEU A 19 -30.96 -19.30 -2.87
N PRO A 20 -31.17 -18.36 -1.93
CA PRO A 20 -30.14 -17.39 -1.52
C PRO A 20 -28.85 -17.96 -0.91
N GLU A 21 -28.80 -19.26 -0.63
CA GLU A 21 -27.60 -20.00 -0.18
C GLU A 21 -26.81 -20.60 -1.36
N GLU A 22 -27.45 -20.73 -2.53
CA GLU A 22 -26.92 -21.24 -3.80
C GLU A 22 -26.72 -20.13 -4.85
N GLN A 23 -27.12 -18.90 -4.52
CA GLN A 23 -26.88 -17.69 -5.32
C GLN A 23 -25.41 -17.26 -5.21
N GLU A 24 -24.79 -17.06 -6.38
CA GLU A 24 -23.43 -16.54 -6.50
C GLU A 24 -23.49 -15.13 -7.11
N GLY A 25 -22.38 -14.40 -7.13
CA GLY A 25 -22.37 -13.08 -7.75
C GLY A 25 -21.01 -12.40 -7.77
N LEU A 26 -20.88 -11.46 -8.70
CA LEU A 26 -19.69 -10.66 -8.94
C LEU A 26 -19.70 -9.42 -8.05
N LEU A 27 -18.65 -9.18 -7.27
CA LEU A 27 -18.48 -7.91 -6.53
C LEU A 27 -18.04 -6.79 -7.48
N ILE A 28 -18.65 -5.62 -7.34
CA ILE A 28 -18.47 -4.45 -8.19
C ILE A 28 -18.10 -3.24 -7.33
N GLU A 29 -17.00 -2.57 -7.68
CA GLU A 29 -16.56 -1.32 -7.05
C GLU A 29 -17.03 -0.09 -7.84
N VAL A 30 -17.97 0.68 -7.30
CA VAL A 30 -18.40 1.96 -7.89
C VAL A 30 -17.64 3.12 -7.23
N PRO A 31 -16.75 3.84 -7.96
CA PRO A 31 -15.91 4.90 -7.39
C PRO A 31 -16.68 6.23 -7.23
N HIS A 32 -17.60 6.30 -6.27
CA HIS A 32 -18.41 7.49 -6.00
C HIS A 32 -18.60 7.82 -4.50
N LYS A 33 -19.13 9.00 -4.20
CA LYS A 33 -19.57 9.39 -2.85
C LYS A 33 -21.07 9.15 -2.68
N GLY A 34 -21.43 8.22 -1.80
CA GLY A 34 -22.81 7.91 -1.43
C GLY A 34 -23.06 6.41 -1.52
N GLY A 35 -23.84 5.86 -0.58
CA GLY A 35 -24.19 4.43 -0.53
C GLY A 35 -25.20 4.03 -1.61
N ASP A 36 -26.11 3.13 -1.25
CA ASP A 36 -27.18 2.68 -2.15
C ASP A 36 -28.00 3.85 -2.72
N ASN A 37 -28.06 3.93 -4.05
CA ASN A 37 -28.92 4.83 -4.80
C ASN A 37 -29.01 4.37 -6.27
N PRO A 38 -30.08 4.72 -7.01
CA PRO A 38 -30.29 4.27 -8.38
C PRO A 38 -29.12 4.55 -9.32
N SER A 39 -28.52 5.75 -9.26
CA SER A 39 -27.41 6.10 -10.16
C SER A 39 -26.12 5.35 -9.85
N ASN A 40 -25.90 4.84 -8.63
CA ASN A 40 -24.78 3.95 -8.34
C ASN A 40 -25.07 2.50 -8.75
N ARG A 41 -26.33 2.02 -8.62
CA ARG A 41 -26.73 0.71 -9.15
C ARG A 41 -26.65 0.64 -10.67
N GLU A 42 -27.05 1.71 -11.36
CA GLU A 42 -26.96 1.87 -12.81
C GLU A 42 -25.50 1.82 -13.30
N LYS A 43 -24.58 2.50 -12.60
CA LYS A 43 -23.13 2.38 -12.87
C LYS A 43 -22.57 0.99 -12.57
N ALA A 44 -23.07 0.32 -11.54
CA ALA A 44 -22.66 -1.06 -11.26
C ALA A 44 -23.09 -2.02 -12.38
N LEU A 45 -24.31 -1.86 -12.91
CA LEU A 45 -24.80 -2.56 -14.10
C LEU A 45 -23.95 -2.26 -15.34
N GLU A 46 -23.66 -0.98 -15.61
CA GLU A 46 -22.80 -0.53 -16.72
C GLU A 46 -21.39 -1.16 -16.66
N ILE A 47 -20.79 -1.26 -15.47
CA ILE A 47 -19.48 -1.91 -15.27
C ILE A 47 -19.53 -3.40 -15.61
N VAL A 48 -20.55 -4.14 -15.15
CA VAL A 48 -20.65 -5.59 -15.45
C VAL A 48 -20.96 -5.84 -16.92
N LEU A 49 -21.81 -5.03 -17.56
CA LEU A 49 -22.03 -5.09 -19.00
C LEU A 49 -20.73 -4.82 -19.78
N THR A 50 -19.94 -3.83 -19.35
CA THR A 50 -18.62 -3.52 -19.93
C THR A 50 -17.65 -4.70 -19.79
N MET A 51 -17.60 -5.36 -18.62
CA MET A 51 -16.80 -6.57 -18.39
C MET A 51 -17.25 -7.74 -19.27
N TRP A 52 -18.56 -7.89 -19.50
CA TRP A 52 -19.12 -8.91 -20.38
C TRP A 52 -18.75 -8.67 -21.84
N GLU A 53 -18.89 -7.43 -22.34
CA GLU A 53 -18.50 -7.03 -23.69
C GLU A 53 -16.98 -7.18 -23.94
N GLN A 54 -16.16 -7.03 -22.90
CA GLN A 54 -14.70 -7.17 -22.97
C GLN A 54 -14.21 -8.62 -22.75
N GLY A 55 -15.10 -9.55 -22.36
CA GLY A 55 -14.76 -10.94 -22.07
C GLY A 55 -13.95 -11.13 -20.78
N GLU A 56 -14.05 -10.19 -19.83
CA GLU A 56 -13.42 -10.30 -18.49
C GLU A 56 -14.19 -11.26 -17.56
N ILE A 57 -15.44 -11.59 -17.92
CA ILE A 57 -16.31 -12.52 -17.19
C ILE A 57 -16.89 -13.58 -18.13
N ASP A 58 -17.26 -14.74 -17.56
CA ASP A 58 -17.79 -15.89 -18.30
C ASP A 58 -19.12 -15.52 -19.00
N PRO A 59 -19.27 -15.76 -20.32
CA PRO A 59 -20.51 -15.49 -21.04
C PRO A 59 -21.76 -16.18 -20.49
N ASP A 60 -21.61 -17.35 -19.86
CA ASP A 60 -22.73 -18.12 -19.28
C ASP A 60 -23.01 -17.73 -17.81
N LEU A 61 -22.31 -16.72 -17.25
CA LEU A 61 -22.44 -16.31 -15.84
C LEU A 61 -23.82 -15.75 -15.48
N PHE A 62 -24.57 -15.18 -16.42
CA PHE A 62 -25.90 -14.61 -16.18
C PHE A 62 -26.95 -15.29 -17.09
N PRO A 63 -27.35 -16.55 -16.82
CA PRO A 63 -28.16 -17.36 -17.74
C PRO A 63 -29.56 -16.80 -17.98
N ASN A 64 -30.12 -16.12 -16.97
CA ASN A 64 -31.41 -15.44 -17.03
C ASN A 64 -31.30 -13.96 -17.47
N GLY A 65 -30.12 -13.54 -17.94
CA GLY A 65 -29.79 -12.17 -18.29
C GLY A 65 -29.42 -11.30 -17.09
N LEU A 66 -28.83 -10.13 -17.37
CA LEU A 66 -28.41 -9.16 -16.37
C LEU A 66 -29.28 -7.90 -16.44
N THR A 67 -29.92 -7.55 -15.32
CA THR A 67 -30.79 -6.39 -15.18
C THR A 67 -30.43 -5.58 -13.92
N SER A 68 -31.11 -4.45 -13.70
CA SER A 68 -30.99 -3.68 -12.46
C SER A 68 -31.50 -4.43 -11.21
N GLU A 69 -32.32 -5.47 -11.37
CA GLU A 69 -32.82 -6.31 -10.26
C GLU A 69 -31.74 -7.29 -9.76
N ASN A 70 -30.75 -7.63 -10.59
CA ASN A 70 -29.58 -8.41 -10.18
C ASN A 70 -28.60 -7.62 -9.30
N ILE A 71 -28.73 -6.28 -9.19
CA ILE A 71 -27.75 -5.40 -8.55
C ILE A 71 -28.14 -5.08 -7.09
N PHE A 72 -27.45 -5.71 -6.15
CA PHE A 72 -27.63 -5.53 -4.71
C PHE A 72 -26.52 -4.67 -4.10
N PHE A 73 -26.87 -3.70 -3.25
CA PHE A 73 -25.89 -2.93 -2.49
C PHE A 73 -25.30 -3.78 -1.35
N VAL A 74 -23.97 -3.67 -1.16
CA VAL A 74 -23.28 -4.28 -0.02
C VAL A 74 -22.91 -3.19 1.00
N PRO A 75 -23.46 -3.23 2.23
CA PRO A 75 -23.07 -2.30 3.29
C PRO A 75 -21.55 -2.32 3.54
N PRO A 76 -20.90 -1.16 3.78
CA PRO A 76 -19.45 -1.08 3.95
C PRO A 76 -18.95 -1.80 5.23
N ASP A 77 -19.84 -2.05 6.16
CA ASP A 77 -19.71 -2.80 7.41
C ASP A 77 -20.04 -4.30 7.26
N SER A 78 -20.23 -4.79 6.04
CA SER A 78 -20.50 -6.21 5.76
C SER A 78 -19.27 -7.09 6.04
N PRO A 79 -19.36 -8.11 6.92
CA PRO A 79 -18.25 -9.03 7.22
C PRO A 79 -17.96 -10.02 6.07
N ARG A 80 -18.59 -9.86 4.89
CA ARG A 80 -18.17 -10.50 3.64
C ARG A 80 -17.15 -9.64 2.86
N LEU A 81 -17.17 -8.31 2.98
CA LEU A 81 -16.17 -7.43 2.37
C LEU A 81 -14.80 -7.59 3.01
N GLU A 82 -14.75 -7.61 4.36
CA GLU A 82 -13.51 -7.87 5.14
C GLU A 82 -12.84 -9.22 4.83
N LYS A 83 -13.59 -10.13 4.18
CA LYS A 83 -13.11 -11.43 3.69
C LYS A 83 -12.67 -11.35 2.23
N LEU A 84 -13.36 -10.61 1.36
CA LEU A 84 -12.95 -10.47 -0.04
C LEU A 84 -11.61 -9.74 -0.20
N ASP A 85 -11.32 -8.77 0.68
CA ASP A 85 -9.98 -8.18 0.89
C ASP A 85 -8.86 -9.22 1.18
N ARG A 86 -9.24 -10.47 1.47
CA ARG A 86 -8.36 -11.60 1.82
C ARG A 86 -8.53 -12.81 0.90
N THR A 87 -9.50 -12.82 -0.01
CA THR A 87 -9.84 -13.98 -0.86
C THR A 87 -10.08 -13.66 -2.34
N GLY A 88 -9.99 -12.40 -2.76
CA GLY A 88 -9.74 -12.12 -4.18
C GLY A 88 -8.34 -12.61 -4.56
N GLU A 89 -8.22 -13.49 -5.56
CA GLU A 89 -6.93 -14.01 -6.04
C GLU A 89 -6.15 -12.97 -6.87
N SER A 90 -5.80 -11.86 -6.24
CA SER A 90 -4.54 -11.21 -6.56
C SER A 90 -3.44 -12.24 -6.29
N LEU A 91 -2.77 -12.71 -7.36
CA LEU A 91 -1.64 -13.63 -7.27
C LEU A 91 -0.71 -13.19 -6.12
N PRO A 92 -0.44 -14.06 -5.12
CA PRO A 92 0.08 -13.64 -3.83
C PRO A 92 1.39 -12.86 -4.02
N ILE A 93 1.30 -11.54 -3.75
CA ILE A 93 2.34 -10.55 -4.13
C ILE A 93 3.71 -11.11 -3.72
N PRO A 94 4.63 -11.38 -4.68
CA PRO A 94 5.86 -12.10 -4.39
C PRO A 94 6.60 -11.48 -3.20
N PRO A 95 7.13 -12.27 -2.25
CA PRO A 95 7.69 -11.74 -1.00
C PRO A 95 8.69 -10.59 -1.20
N ILE A 96 9.52 -10.68 -2.25
CA ILE A 96 10.43 -9.59 -2.64
C ILE A 96 9.71 -8.30 -3.07
N VAL A 97 8.61 -8.38 -3.82
CA VAL A 97 7.79 -7.22 -4.24
C VAL A 97 7.08 -6.61 -3.02
N LYS A 98 6.56 -7.44 -2.11
CA LYS A 98 6.00 -6.95 -0.83
C LYS A 98 7.08 -6.26 0.00
N GLY A 99 8.29 -6.82 0.07
CA GLY A 99 9.44 -6.21 0.71
C GLY A 99 9.86 -4.87 0.10
N ALA A 100 9.74 -4.72 -1.22
CA ALA A 100 9.96 -3.45 -1.92
C ALA A 100 8.93 -2.37 -1.50
N GLN A 101 7.65 -2.76 -1.37
CA GLN A 101 6.58 -1.88 -0.91
C GLN A 101 6.80 -1.47 0.56
N GLU A 102 7.14 -2.43 1.43
CA GLU A 102 7.44 -2.20 2.85
C GLU A 102 8.59 -1.20 3.05
N ILE A 103 9.73 -1.40 2.37
CA ILE A 103 10.88 -0.49 2.54
C ILE A 103 10.58 0.91 1.97
N VAL A 104 9.90 1.02 0.83
CA VAL A 104 9.50 2.32 0.27
C VAL A 104 8.52 3.06 1.18
N HIS A 105 7.62 2.35 1.88
CA HIS A 105 6.72 2.97 2.85
C HIS A 105 7.46 3.41 4.12
N LEU A 106 8.32 2.54 4.67
CA LEU A 106 9.17 2.86 5.82
C LEU A 106 10.09 4.06 5.55
N THR A 107 10.70 4.16 4.37
CA THR A 107 11.54 5.31 4.00
C THR A 107 10.73 6.61 3.95
N LYS A 108 9.50 6.59 3.43
CA LYS A 108 8.63 7.78 3.41
C LYS A 108 8.25 8.24 4.82
N LEU A 109 7.79 7.32 5.67
CA LEU A 109 7.49 7.66 7.07
C LEU A 109 8.75 8.15 7.82
N GLN A 110 9.92 7.57 7.54
CA GLN A 110 11.17 7.96 8.18
C GLN A 110 11.62 9.38 7.77
N LEU A 111 11.38 9.79 6.52
CA LEU A 111 11.57 11.17 6.05
C LEU A 111 10.57 12.13 6.70
N GLU A 112 9.28 11.76 6.80
CA GLU A 112 8.26 12.59 7.47
C GLU A 112 8.55 12.78 8.98
N VAL A 113 9.18 11.81 9.66
CA VAL A 113 9.72 12.00 11.02
C VAL A 113 10.86 13.02 11.01
N GLN A 114 11.80 12.93 10.07
CA GLN A 114 12.97 13.83 10.01
C GLN A 114 12.53 15.28 9.76
N GLU A 115 11.69 15.54 8.76
CA GLU A 115 11.14 16.87 8.46
C GLU A 115 10.44 17.50 9.68
N VAL A 116 9.64 16.73 10.43
CA VAL A 116 8.93 17.25 11.61
C VAL A 116 9.86 17.36 12.82
N ALA A 117 10.86 16.50 12.97
CA ALA A 117 11.86 16.60 14.02
C ALA A 117 12.75 17.85 13.87
N GLU A 118 13.14 18.22 12.64
CA GLU A 118 13.84 19.48 12.36
C GLU A 118 13.01 20.70 12.77
N VAL A 119 11.70 20.71 12.43
CA VAL A 119 10.77 21.78 12.84
C VAL A 119 10.49 21.76 14.35
N ALA A 120 10.62 20.61 15.01
CA ALA A 120 10.45 20.45 16.46
C ALA A 120 11.71 20.79 17.28
N ALA A 121 12.91 20.76 16.69
CA ALA A 121 14.19 20.94 17.38
C ALA A 121 14.28 22.23 18.23
N PRO A 122 13.75 23.40 17.81
CA PRO A 122 13.74 24.62 18.65
C PRO A 122 12.92 24.50 19.94
N TYR A 123 12.06 23.50 20.05
CA TYR A 123 11.18 23.29 21.20
C TYR A 123 11.76 22.37 22.28
N VAL A 124 12.89 21.70 22.02
CA VAL A 124 13.54 20.76 22.96
C VAL A 124 13.75 21.37 24.35
N PRO A 125 14.28 22.60 24.54
CA PRO A 125 14.50 23.16 25.88
C PRO A 125 13.21 23.35 26.70
N VAL A 126 12.08 23.58 26.04
CA VAL A 126 10.76 23.67 26.70
C VAL A 126 10.32 22.30 27.18
N ILE A 127 10.50 21.27 26.33
CA ILE A 127 10.13 19.89 26.63
C ILE A 127 11.01 19.33 27.76
N GLU A 128 12.32 19.55 27.72
CA GLU A 128 13.26 19.15 28.78
C GLU A 128 12.93 19.81 30.12
N ALA A 129 12.58 21.10 30.13
CA ALA A 129 12.17 21.81 31.34
C ALA A 129 10.85 21.26 31.92
N VAL A 130 9.88 20.89 31.08
CA VAL A 130 8.63 20.26 31.52
C VAL A 130 8.87 18.84 32.03
N LEU A 131 9.62 18.00 31.30
CA LEU A 131 9.86 16.60 31.65
C LEU A 131 10.76 16.43 32.88
N SER A 132 11.74 17.32 33.07
CA SER A 132 12.62 17.25 34.25
C SER A 132 11.99 17.79 35.52
N GLY A 133 10.97 18.67 35.43
CA GLY A 133 10.25 19.26 36.57
C GLY A 133 11.07 20.14 37.52
N ASN A 134 12.40 20.19 37.37
CA ASN A 134 13.34 20.78 38.31
C ASN A 134 13.34 22.32 38.36
N ARG A 135 12.63 22.98 37.43
CA ARG A 135 12.48 24.45 37.40
C ARG A 135 11.18 24.86 36.68
N PRO A 136 10.62 26.05 36.97
CA PRO A 136 9.59 26.64 36.13
C PRO A 136 10.15 27.05 34.75
N LEU A 137 9.23 27.21 33.80
CA LEU A 137 9.52 27.79 32.48
C LEU A 137 9.84 29.29 32.58
N ASN A 138 10.89 29.73 31.89
CA ASN A 138 11.29 31.13 31.79
C ASN A 138 10.36 31.93 30.85
N ASN A 139 10.58 33.23 30.67
CA ASN A 139 9.69 34.08 29.84
C ASN A 139 9.60 33.61 28.38
N SER A 140 10.74 33.35 27.74
CA SER A 140 10.79 32.87 26.35
C SER A 140 10.13 31.50 26.20
N GLU A 141 10.42 30.57 27.11
CA GLU A 141 9.81 29.23 27.12
C GLU A 141 8.28 29.28 27.31
N ARG A 142 7.78 30.21 28.14
CA ARG A 142 6.33 30.42 28.33
C ARG A 142 5.66 31.07 27.13
N GLU A 143 6.38 31.86 26.33
CA GLU A 143 5.86 32.41 25.06
C GLU A 143 5.82 31.32 23.98
N ILE A 144 6.89 30.52 23.84
CA ILE A 144 6.96 29.37 22.94
C ILE A 144 5.85 28.35 23.25
N ALA A 145 5.68 27.97 24.53
CA ALA A 145 4.65 27.03 24.97
C ALA A 145 3.20 27.53 24.76
N ARG A 146 3.02 28.84 24.48
CA ARG A 146 1.72 29.44 24.15
C ARG A 146 1.47 29.56 22.64
N ASP A 147 2.47 29.35 21.78
CA ASP A 147 2.26 29.32 20.34
C ASP A 147 1.48 28.05 19.94
N LYS A 148 0.43 28.21 19.14
CA LYS A 148 -0.32 27.11 18.53
C LYS A 148 0.56 26.22 17.65
N LYS A 149 1.69 26.74 17.13
CA LYS A 149 2.70 25.96 16.40
C LYS A 149 3.38 24.91 17.28
N TYR A 150 3.76 25.26 18.51
CA TYR A 150 4.41 24.33 19.45
C TYR A 150 3.56 23.07 19.64
N ALA A 151 2.32 23.25 20.09
CA ALA A 151 1.39 22.12 20.28
C ALA A 151 1.19 21.31 18.99
N LYS A 152 0.93 21.97 17.86
CA LYS A 152 0.68 21.30 16.58
C LYS A 152 1.88 20.48 16.08
N VAL A 153 3.10 20.99 16.22
CA VAL A 153 4.32 20.32 15.76
C VAL A 153 4.63 19.11 16.65
N ILE A 154 4.53 19.25 17.97
CA ILE A 154 4.80 18.14 18.90
C ILE A 154 3.75 17.04 18.79
N THR A 155 2.47 17.37 18.61
CA THR A 155 1.43 16.36 18.30
C THR A 155 1.72 15.65 16.96
N LYS A 156 2.02 16.38 15.87
CA LYS A 156 2.36 15.76 14.57
C LYS A 156 3.58 14.84 14.67
N LEU A 157 4.59 15.21 15.47
CA LEU A 157 5.77 14.37 15.67
C LEU A 157 5.38 13.04 16.34
N GLY A 158 4.56 13.10 17.39
CA GLY A 158 4.03 11.90 18.06
C GLY A 158 3.19 11.01 17.14
N GLU A 159 2.28 11.60 16.36
CA GLU A 159 1.43 10.88 15.39
C GLU A 159 2.25 10.08 14.36
N ILE A 160 3.32 10.68 13.81
CA ILE A 160 4.15 10.02 12.78
C ILE A 160 5.10 9.00 13.43
N VAL A 161 5.67 9.28 14.61
CA VAL A 161 6.51 8.31 15.33
C VAL A 161 5.69 7.08 15.74
N ALA A 162 4.45 7.24 16.18
CA ALA A 162 3.51 6.13 16.39
C ALA A 162 3.27 5.36 15.08
N SER A 163 2.92 6.05 14.00
CA SER A 163 2.72 5.44 12.67
C SER A 163 3.94 4.63 12.19
N VAL A 164 5.17 5.04 12.55
CA VAL A 164 6.40 4.29 12.26
C VAL A 164 6.52 3.03 13.11
N SER A 165 6.14 3.05 14.39
CA SER A 165 6.13 1.85 15.25
C SER A 165 5.07 0.87 14.76
N ASP A 166 3.83 1.34 14.61
CA ASP A 166 2.69 0.56 14.13
C ASP A 166 3.01 -0.15 12.80
N TYR A 167 3.60 0.57 11.84
CA TYR A 167 3.98 -0.02 10.55
C TYR A 167 5.15 -1.01 10.67
N ARG A 168 6.13 -0.77 11.56
CA ARG A 168 7.25 -1.72 11.80
C ARG A 168 6.77 -3.01 12.47
N GLU A 169 5.81 -2.91 13.38
CA GLU A 169 5.23 -4.04 14.11
C GLU A 169 4.32 -4.90 13.21
N ASN A 170 3.66 -4.30 12.22
CA ASN A 170 2.79 -5.00 11.25
C ASN A 170 3.48 -5.39 9.93
N CYS A 171 4.74 -5.02 9.73
CA CYS A 171 5.55 -5.41 8.57
C CYS A 171 5.83 -6.93 8.55
N THR A 172 5.84 -7.54 7.36
CA THR A 172 6.22 -8.96 7.21
C THR A 172 7.73 -9.21 7.25
N GLY A 173 8.55 -8.14 7.33
CA GLY A 173 10.01 -8.21 7.38
C GLY A 173 10.68 -8.55 6.05
N ASN A 174 9.89 -8.72 4.99
CA ASN A 174 10.32 -9.07 3.65
C ASN A 174 11.22 -8.00 3.00
N ALA A 175 11.22 -6.77 3.51
CA ALA A 175 12.17 -5.72 3.15
C ALA A 175 13.65 -6.18 3.11
N ARG A 176 14.05 -7.16 3.93
CA ARG A 176 15.41 -7.74 3.91
C ARG A 176 15.76 -8.45 2.61
N LEU A 177 14.78 -8.98 1.87
CA LEU A 177 15.00 -9.66 0.59
C LEU A 177 15.55 -8.70 -0.49
N ILE A 178 15.23 -7.41 -0.40
CA ILE A 178 15.77 -6.36 -1.30
C ILE A 178 17.29 -6.24 -1.16
N LEU A 179 17.82 -6.29 0.06
CA LEU A 179 19.26 -6.20 0.30
C LEU A 179 20.00 -7.41 -0.30
N ASN A 180 19.42 -8.61 -0.17
CA ASN A 180 19.97 -9.84 -0.76
C ASN A 180 19.96 -9.76 -2.30
N ALA A 181 18.86 -9.28 -2.90
CA ALA A 181 18.74 -9.15 -4.35
C ALA A 181 19.71 -8.11 -4.94
N ILE A 182 19.90 -6.97 -4.26
CA ILE A 182 20.90 -5.96 -4.63
C ILE A 182 22.31 -6.57 -4.56
N ALA A 183 22.67 -7.23 -3.46
CA ALA A 183 23.99 -7.85 -3.30
C ALA A 183 24.28 -8.89 -4.40
N TRP A 184 23.30 -9.74 -4.72
CA TRP A 184 23.42 -10.75 -5.77
C TRP A 184 23.57 -10.15 -7.18
N GLN A 185 22.88 -9.04 -7.47
CA GLN A 185 23.07 -8.30 -8.73
C GLN A 185 24.42 -7.60 -8.80
N SER A 186 24.89 -6.97 -7.70
CA SER A 186 26.21 -6.33 -7.66
C SER A 186 27.37 -7.31 -7.81
N GLN A 187 27.21 -8.58 -7.43
CA GLN A 187 28.23 -9.63 -7.59
C GLN A 187 28.31 -10.18 -9.02
N GLN A 188 27.19 -10.29 -9.74
CA GLN A 188 27.17 -10.77 -11.14
C GLN A 188 27.89 -9.84 -12.13
N GLY A 189 28.17 -8.59 -11.74
CA GLY A 189 28.97 -7.66 -12.54
C GLY A 189 30.47 -7.95 -12.60
N VAL A 190 30.98 -8.97 -11.89
CA VAL A 190 32.43 -9.24 -11.73
C VAL A 190 32.95 -10.30 -12.70
N ASP A 191 32.20 -11.39 -12.94
CA ASP A 191 32.72 -12.59 -13.61
C ASP A 191 32.52 -12.63 -15.14
N SER A 192 32.01 -11.54 -15.75
CA SER A 192 31.69 -11.48 -17.19
C SER A 192 32.86 -11.06 -18.10
N ASN A 193 34.12 -11.18 -17.65
CA ASN A 193 35.28 -10.72 -18.43
C ASN A 193 36.56 -11.55 -18.18
N SER A 194 36.45 -12.88 -18.30
CA SER A 194 37.58 -13.82 -18.22
C SER A 194 37.70 -14.72 -19.46
N ASP A 195 37.43 -14.15 -20.64
CA ASP A 195 37.53 -14.85 -21.92
C ASP A 195 39.01 -15.09 -22.27
N THR A 196 39.53 -16.27 -21.91
CA THR A 196 40.88 -16.72 -22.29
C THR A 196 40.83 -18.08 -22.98
N PRO A 197 40.85 -18.15 -24.31
CA PRO A 197 41.09 -19.39 -25.05
C PRO A 197 42.59 -19.57 -25.31
N THR A 198 43.20 -20.56 -24.66
CA THR A 198 44.62 -20.91 -24.86
C THR A 198 44.85 -21.61 -26.21
N GLY A 199 45.90 -21.24 -26.96
CA GLY A 199 46.21 -21.83 -28.27
C GLY A 199 47.70 -21.78 -28.65
N VAL A 200 48.40 -22.89 -28.38
CA VAL A 200 49.70 -23.33 -28.95
C VAL A 200 49.74 -23.26 -30.49
N VAL A 201 50.89 -23.25 -31.19
CA VAL A 201 52.29 -23.59 -30.81
C VAL A 201 53.25 -22.41 -31.15
N ASP A 202 54.56 -22.44 -31.48
CA ASP A 202 55.57 -23.47 -31.82
C ASP A 202 57.02 -23.01 -31.51
N GLU A 203 58.03 -23.86 -31.71
CA GLU A 203 59.47 -23.52 -31.63
C GLU A 203 60.11 -23.25 -33.01
N SER A 204 61.15 -22.39 -33.07
CA SER A 204 62.42 -22.62 -33.80
C SER A 204 63.34 -21.39 -33.81
N ASP A 205 64.67 -21.65 -33.76
CA ASP A 205 65.83 -20.88 -34.26
C ASP A 205 65.87 -19.33 -34.26
N SER A 206 66.99 -18.62 -34.03
CA SER A 206 68.30 -18.77 -33.36
C SER A 206 69.27 -17.73 -34.00
N VAL A 207 70.49 -17.57 -33.42
CA VAL A 207 71.70 -16.95 -34.04
C VAL A 207 71.80 -15.40 -34.12
N ILE A 208 72.84 -14.88 -33.42
CA ILE A 208 73.47 -13.53 -33.41
C ILE A 208 72.68 -12.42 -32.72
#